data_AF-A0A062I8K6-F1
#
_entry.id   AF-A0A062I8K6-F1
#
_cell.length_a   1.000
_cell.length_b   1.000
_cell.length_c   1.000
_cell.angle_alpha   90.00
_cell.angle_beta   90.00
_cell.angle_gamma   90.00
#
_symmetry.space_group_name_H-M   'P 1'
#
loop_
_entity.id
_entity.type
_entity.pdbx_description
1 polymer ?
#
loop_
_entity_poly.entity_id
_entity_poly.type
_entity_poly.pdbx_seq_one_letter_code
_entity_poly.pdbx_strand_id
1 'polypeptide(L)'
;MKYSNEKIVKALLLSPLPLLFFTAVLFIVMNQEYSLYSILVVLVGHGLVYLAYCILTVPFSFIFSILLNRYNSLNLLTICIASIIIATPFFILFGWSHTGAIS
;
A
#
# COMPACT_ATOMS: atom_id res chain seq x y z
N MET A 1 -22.69 9.23 8.98
CA MET A 1 -21.90 10.46 8.70
C MET A 1 -21.19 10.22 7.38
N LYS A 2 -21.34 11.11 6.39
CA LYS A 2 -20.62 10.98 5.13
C LYS A 2 -19.18 11.47 5.31
N TYR A 3 -18.22 10.71 4.80
CA TYR A 3 -16.82 11.13 4.77
C TYR A 3 -16.63 12.22 3.71
N SER A 4 -15.79 13.21 4.00
CA SER A 4 -15.37 14.18 2.98
C SER A 4 -14.37 13.52 2.02
N ASN A 5 -14.35 13.97 0.77
CA ASN A 5 -13.42 13.46 -0.24
C ASN A 5 -11.96 13.55 0.24
N GLU A 6 -11.60 14.63 0.92
CA GLU A 6 -10.26 14.81 1.51
C GLU A 6 -9.93 13.71 2.54
N LYS A 7 -10.87 13.35 3.42
CA LYS A 7 -10.67 12.27 4.38
C LYS A 7 -10.49 10.91 3.71
N ILE A 8 -11.24 10.66 2.63
CA ILE A 8 -11.13 9.42 1.85
C ILE A 8 -9.74 9.32 1.21
N VAL A 9 -9.29 10.38 0.54
CA VAL A 9 -7.96 10.41 -0.08
C VAL A 9 -6.85 10.23 0.95
N LYS A 10 -6.91 10.94 2.08
CA LYS A 10 -5.93 10.78 3.16
C LYS A 10 -5.89 9.36 3.70
N ALA A 11 -7.05 8.72 3.90
CA ALA A 11 -7.11 7.34 4.34
C ALA A 11 -6.51 6.37 3.31
N LEU A 12 -6.77 6.58 2.01
CA LEU A 12 -6.21 5.77 0.93
C LEU A 12 -4.68 5.88 0.83
N LEU A 13 -4.14 7.09 1.03
CA LEU A 13 -2.69 7.32 1.06
C LEU A 13 -2.04 6.74 2.31
N LEU A 14 -2.72 6.76 3.46
CA LEU A 14 -2.20 6.16 4.69
C LEU A 14 -2.30 4.63 4.72
N SER A 15 -3.28 4.05 4.00
CA SER A 15 -3.59 2.62 4.03
C SER A 15 -2.36 1.69 3.89
N PRO A 16 -1.45 1.88 2.91
CA PRO A 16 -0.32 0.97 2.71
C PRO A 16 0.88 1.27 3.62
N LEU A 17 0.98 2.47 4.23
CA LEU A 17 2.19 2.92 4.92
C LEU A 17 2.59 2.02 6.10
N PRO A 18 1.68 1.62 7.01
CA PRO A 18 2.05 0.71 8.09
C PRO A 18 2.57 -0.62 7.56
N LEU A 19 1.89 -1.20 6.56
CA LEU A 19 2.29 -2.47 5.98
C LEU A 19 3.68 -2.38 5.33
N LEU A 20 3.90 -1.37 4.48
CA LEU A 20 5.19 -1.13 3.83
C LEU A 20 6.33 -0.91 4.83
N PHE A 21 6.05 -0.21 5.93
CA PHE A 21 7.02 -0.02 7.00
C PHE A 21 7.38 -1.36 7.67
N PHE A 22 6.38 -2.16 8.05
CA PHE A 22 6.62 -3.47 8.66
C PHE A 22 7.34 -4.43 7.71
N THR A 23 6.99 -4.46 6.42
CA THR A 23 7.68 -5.31 5.44
C THR A 23 9.11 -4.87 5.22
N ALA A 24 9.40 -3.56 5.20
CA ALA A 24 10.76 -3.05 5.08
C ALA A 24 11.62 -3.46 6.29
N VAL A 25 11.09 -3.33 7.51
CA VAL A 25 11.78 -3.74 8.74
C VAL A 25 12.02 -5.25 8.75
N LEU A 26 11.01 -6.06 8.43
CA LEU A 26 11.14 -7.52 8.35
C LEU A 26 12.17 -7.94 7.31
N PHE A 27 12.16 -7.31 6.13
CA PHE A 27 13.14 -7.59 5.08
C PHE A 27 14.58 -7.32 5.56
N ILE A 28 14.82 -6.20 6.23
CA ILE A 28 16.14 -5.86 6.79
C ILE A 28 16.56 -6.89 7.84
N VAL A 29 15.68 -7.23 8.77
CA VAL A 29 15.99 -8.17 9.86
C VAL A 29 16.24 -9.58 9.35
N MET A 30 15.42 -10.08 8.43
CA MET A 30 15.54 -11.44 7.91
C MET A 30 16.77 -11.64 7.01
N ASN A 31 17.17 -10.61 6.25
CA ASN A 31 18.33 -10.67 5.37
C ASN A 31 19.62 -10.13 6.01
N GLN A 32 19.57 -9.74 7.30
CA GLN A 32 20.70 -9.13 8.02
C GLN A 32 21.31 -7.90 7.31
N GLU A 33 20.49 -7.16 6.57
CA GLU A 33 20.89 -6.04 5.73
C GLU A 33 21.03 -4.73 6.53
N TYR A 34 21.96 -4.70 7.47
CA TYR A 34 22.15 -3.57 8.40
C TYR A 34 23.08 -2.47 7.87
N SER A 35 23.68 -2.66 6.70
CA SER A 35 24.51 -1.62 6.09
C SER A 35 23.64 -0.41 5.73
N LEU A 36 24.16 0.82 5.95
CA LEU A 36 23.42 2.04 5.58
C LEU A 36 23.03 2.06 4.10
N TYR A 37 23.90 1.52 3.24
CA TYR A 37 23.61 1.38 1.82
C TYR A 37 22.42 0.46 1.57
N SER A 38 22.41 -0.73 2.17
CA SER A 38 21.32 -1.70 2.02
C SER A 38 20.00 -1.15 2.55
N ILE A 39 20.00 -0.48 3.71
CA ILE A 39 18.81 0.16 4.27
C ILE A 39 18.26 1.23 3.31
N LEU A 40 19.13 2.06 2.71
CA LEU A 40 18.71 3.05 1.71
C LEU A 40 18.11 2.39 0.46
N VAL A 41 18.72 1.32 -0.04
CA VAL A 41 18.20 0.56 -1.19
C VAL A 41 16.82 -0.01 -0.87
N VAL A 42 16.64 -0.60 0.30
CA VAL A 42 15.34 -1.13 0.77
C VAL A 42 14.30 -0.03 0.86
N LEU A 43 14.66 1.14 1.42
CA LEU A 43 13.76 2.28 1.56
C LEU A 43 13.35 2.85 0.19
N VAL A 44 14.29 2.99 -0.74
CA VAL A 44 14.01 3.44 -2.12
C VAL A 44 13.10 2.44 -2.84
N GLY A 45 13.38 1.15 -2.71
CA GLY A 45 12.52 0.09 -3.24
C GLY A 45 11.10 0.16 -2.68
N HIS A 46 10.94 0.31 -1.37
CA HIS A 46 9.64 0.47 -0.70
C HIS A 46 8.93 1.78 -1.11
N GLY A 47 9.68 2.84 -1.38
CA GLY A 47 9.17 4.10 -1.91
C GLY A 47 8.60 3.97 -3.33
N LEU A 48 9.25 3.19 -4.20
CA LEU A 48 8.76 2.91 -5.55
C LEU A 48 7.43 2.14 -5.53
N VAL A 49 7.27 1.18 -4.60
CA VAL A 49 5.99 0.46 -4.42
C VAL A 49 4.89 1.42 -4.01
N TYR A 50 5.19 2.31 -3.07
CA TYR A 50 4.24 3.29 -2.60
C TYR A 50 3.79 4.21 -3.74
N LEU A 51 4.73 4.64 -4.59
CA LEU A 51 4.43 5.47 -5.75
C LEU A 51 3.57 4.71 -6.78
N ALA A 52 3.89 3.45 -7.06
CA ALA A 52 3.09 2.58 -7.92
C ALA A 52 1.67 2.40 -7.36
N TYR A 53 1.53 2.14 -6.06
CA TYR A 53 0.23 2.09 -5.37
C TYR A 53 -0.54 3.41 -5.50
N CYS A 54 0.13 4.56 -5.33
CA CYS A 54 -0.52 5.88 -5.46
C CYS A 54 -1.09 6.10 -6.87
N ILE A 55 -0.36 5.69 -7.91
CA ILE A 55 -0.79 5.90 -9.30
C ILE A 55 -1.85 4.88 -9.71
N LEU A 56 -1.65 3.60 -9.34
CA LEU A 56 -2.44 2.49 -9.87
C LEU A 56 -3.60 2.07 -8.97
N THR A 57 -3.52 2.26 -7.66
CA THR A 57 -4.51 1.73 -6.71
C THR A 57 -5.41 2.82 -6.13
N VAL A 58 -4.86 3.97 -5.76
CA VAL A 58 -5.62 5.08 -5.15
C VAL A 58 -6.78 5.57 -6.02
N PRO A 59 -6.63 5.86 -7.32
CA PRO A 59 -7.75 6.41 -8.11
C PRO A 59 -8.93 5.45 -8.22
N PHE A 60 -8.67 4.15 -8.42
CA PHE A 60 -9.74 3.15 -8.50
C PHE A 60 -10.39 2.90 -7.15
N SER A 61 -9.59 2.79 -6.08
CA SER A 61 -10.10 2.61 -4.72
C SER A 61 -10.90 3.82 -4.23
N PHE A 62 -10.57 5.01 -4.72
CA PHE A 62 -11.34 6.24 -4.48
C PHE A 62 -12.74 6.18 -5.09
N ILE A 63 -12.88 5.66 -6.32
CA ILE A 63 -14.19 5.46 -6.96
C ILE A 63 -15.07 4.53 -6.12
N PHE A 64 -14.53 3.39 -5.68
CA PHE A 64 -15.24 2.47 -4.78
C PHE A 64 -15.59 3.12 -3.44
N SER A 65 -14.69 3.93 -2.89
CA SER A 65 -14.91 4.63 -1.63
C SER A 65 -16.04 5.67 -1.73
N ILE A 66 -16.13 6.41 -2.84
CA ILE A 66 -17.27 7.31 -3.11
C ILE A 66 -18.59 6.53 -3.17
N LEU A 67 -18.59 5.38 -3.85
CA LEU A 67 -19.78 4.54 -3.96
C LEU A 67 -20.24 4.07 -2.57
N LEU A 68 -19.34 3.52 -1.77
CA LEU A 68 -19.62 3.07 -0.40
C LEU A 68 -20.05 4.24 0.52
N ASN A 69 -19.48 5.43 0.33
CA ASN A 69 -19.86 6.63 1.08
C ASN A 69 -21.29 7.06 0.77
N ARG A 70 -21.75 6.87 -0.48
CA ARG A 70 -23.14 7.13 -0.89
C ARG A 70 -24.11 6.22 -0.15
N TYR A 71 -23.75 4.96 0.07
CA TYR A 71 -24.53 3.99 0.85
C TYR A 71 -24.29 4.07 2.37
N ASN A 72 -23.52 5.06 2.85
CA ASN A 72 -23.19 5.24 4.27
C ASN A 72 -22.55 3.97 4.91
N SER A 73 -21.91 3.13 4.09
CA SER A 73 -21.21 1.91 4.49
C SER A 73 -19.69 2.07 4.50
N LEU A 74 -19.19 3.28 4.17
CA LEU A 74 -17.77 3.56 4.16
C LEU A 74 -17.23 3.66 5.60
N ASN A 75 -16.15 2.96 5.86
CA ASN A 75 -15.31 3.10 7.05
C ASN A 75 -13.84 2.82 6.69
N LEU A 76 -12.93 3.04 7.63
CA LEU A 76 -11.49 2.82 7.41
C LEU A 76 -11.19 1.39 6.94
N LEU A 77 -11.82 0.37 7.53
CA LEU A 77 -11.62 -1.02 7.16
C LEU A 77 -12.01 -1.30 5.71
N THR A 78 -13.17 -0.80 5.26
CA THR A 78 -13.64 -0.98 3.88
C THR A 78 -12.74 -0.25 2.87
N ILE A 79 -12.17 0.90 3.25
CA ILE A 79 -11.18 1.62 2.43
C ILE A 79 -9.92 0.76 2.26
N CYS A 80 -9.42 0.18 3.36
CA CYS A 80 -8.24 -0.69 3.33
C CYS A 80 -8.50 -1.97 2.52
N ILE A 81 -9.65 -2.62 2.69
CA ILE A 81 -10.01 -3.84 1.94
C ILE A 81 -10.13 -3.53 0.44
N ALA A 82 -10.83 -2.47 0.07
CA ALA A 82 -10.95 -2.06 -1.33
C ALA A 82 -9.58 -1.76 -1.95
N SER A 83 -8.75 -1.02 -1.22
CA SER A 83 -7.35 -0.74 -1.58
C SER A 83 -6.54 -2.02 -1.83
N ILE A 84 -6.62 -3.01 -0.94
CA ILE A 84 -5.92 -4.29 -1.08
C ILE A 84 -6.42 -5.04 -2.31
N ILE A 85 -7.74 -5.18 -2.49
CA ILE A 85 -8.33 -5.91 -3.62
C ILE A 85 -7.87 -5.31 -4.95
N ILE A 86 -7.82 -3.98 -5.05
CA ILE A 86 -7.36 -3.29 -6.25
C ILE A 86 -5.84 -3.40 -6.40
N ALA A 87 -5.07 -3.38 -5.31
CA ALA A 87 -3.62 -3.53 -5.37
C ALA A 87 -3.16 -4.95 -5.76
N THR A 88 -3.89 -5.98 -5.33
CA THR A 88 -3.56 -7.40 -5.56
C THR A 88 -3.25 -7.73 -7.03
N PRO A 89 -4.09 -7.40 -8.03
CA PRO A 89 -3.77 -7.69 -9.43
C PRO A 89 -2.50 -6.99 -9.88
N PHE A 90 -2.23 -5.76 -9.43
CA PHE A 90 -0.97 -5.08 -9.76
C PHE A 90 0.22 -5.80 -9.14
N PHE A 91 0.16 -6.18 -7.86
CA PHE A 91 1.24 -6.95 -7.22
C PHE A 91 1.51 -8.29 -7.92
N ILE A 92 0.46 -8.99 -8.34
CA ILE A 92 0.59 -10.24 -9.09
C ILE A 92 1.21 -9.99 -10.48
N LEU A 93 0.68 -9.02 -11.23
CA LEU A 93 1.14 -8.72 -12.59
C LEU A 93 2.60 -8.26 -12.64
N PHE A 94 3.03 -7.47 -11.66
CA PHE A 94 4.42 -7.01 -11.59
C PHE A 94 5.38 -8.06 -11.01
N GLY A 95 4.89 -9.23 -10.57
CA GLY A 95 5.73 -10.28 -9.99
C GLY A 95 6.32 -9.90 -8.64
N TRP A 96 5.63 -9.03 -7.89
CA TRP A 96 6.10 -8.50 -6.60
C TRP A 96 5.82 -9.44 -5.42
N SER A 97 5.20 -10.60 -5.66
CA SER A 97 5.18 -11.70 -4.70
C SER A 97 6.56 -12.37 -4.68
N HIS A 98 7.49 -11.83 -3.90
CA HIS A 98 8.74 -12.50 -3.49
C HIS A 98 9.57 -13.16 -4.60
N THR A 99 10.55 -12.42 -5.12
CA THR A 99 11.88 -13.01 -5.37
C THR A 99 12.87 -12.39 -4.39
N GLY A 100 12.55 -12.49 -3.09
CA GLY A 100 13.59 -12.45 -2.08
C GLY A 100 14.41 -13.72 -2.25
N ALA A 101 15.44 -13.68 -3.10
CA ALA A 101 16.46 -14.71 -3.11
C ALA A 101 17.13 -14.65 -1.73
N ILE A 102 16.71 -15.55 -0.85
CA ILE A 102 17.49 -16.00 0.28
C ILE A 102 18.66 -16.76 -0.33
N SER A 103 19.83 -16.13 -0.45
CA SER A 103 21.09 -16.83 -0.73
C SER A 103 21.65 -17.40 0.56
#